data_AF-B2JBC7-F1
#
_entry.id   AF-B2JBC7-F1
#
_cell.length_a   1.000
_cell.length_b   1.000
_cell.length_c   1.000
_cell.angle_alpha   90.00
_cell.angle_beta   90.00
_cell.angle_gamma   90.00
#
_symmetry.space_group_name_H-M   'P 1'
#
loop_
_entity.id
_entity.type
_entity.pdbx_description
1 polymer ?
#
loop_
_entity_poly.entity_id
_entity_poly.type
_entity_poly.pdbx_seq_one_letter_code
_entity_poly.pdbx_strand_id
1 'polypeptide(L)'
;MFNNNDLIEKNKELKEQIKNSRDAYQARFIRNQYTNNLIIALSLILKVLIAVTGTSPAFKDAKNPWAAPLGVSASAWLGLISTALVSIQRLYNIQEKIAFYPAYIVKAEELLEDFNAITNQEELESVRKQFRQMRADEALKRPIERSNI
;
A
#
# COMPACT_ATOMS: atom_id res chain seq x y z
N MET A 1 -12.36 40.81 -21.67
CA MET A 1 -10.99 40.32 -21.89
C MET A 1 -10.64 39.41 -20.73
N PHE A 2 -10.47 38.10 -20.97
CA PHE A 2 -9.92 37.19 -19.96
C PHE A 2 -8.44 37.52 -19.79
N ASN A 3 -8.02 37.73 -18.54
CA ASN A 3 -6.66 38.14 -18.22
C ASN A 3 -5.73 36.92 -18.37
N ASN A 4 -4.83 36.91 -19.35
CA ASN A 4 -3.90 35.80 -19.60
C ASN A 4 -3.07 35.43 -18.36
N ASN A 5 -2.86 36.36 -17.43
CA ASN A 5 -2.16 36.11 -16.16
C ASN A 5 -2.97 35.21 -15.19
N ASP A 6 -4.29 35.37 -15.09
CA ASP A 6 -5.15 34.50 -14.26
C ASP A 6 -5.20 33.07 -14.81
N LEU A 7 -5.09 32.94 -16.13
CA LEU A 7 -5.04 31.68 -16.84
C LEU A 7 -3.75 30.93 -16.49
N ILE A 8 -2.59 31.61 -16.58
CA ILE A 8 -1.27 31.06 -16.24
C ILE A 8 -1.15 30.71 -14.74
N GLU A 9 -1.75 31.50 -13.86
CA GLU A 9 -1.69 31.27 -12.41
C GLU A 9 -2.58 30.10 -11.97
N LYS A 10 -3.84 30.04 -12.45
CA LYS A 10 -4.72 28.86 -12.25
C LYS A 10 -4.20 27.60 -12.94
N ASN A 11 -3.35 27.76 -13.94
CA ASN A 11 -2.67 26.66 -14.63
C ASN A 11 -1.57 26.03 -13.75
N LYS A 12 -0.78 26.85 -13.04
CA LYS A 12 0.22 26.33 -12.09
C LYS A 12 -0.44 25.54 -10.96
N GLU A 13 -1.55 26.05 -10.43
CA GLU A 13 -2.27 25.38 -9.34
C GLU A 13 -2.80 23.99 -9.75
N LEU A 14 -3.40 23.87 -10.94
CA LEU A 14 -3.88 22.57 -11.41
C LEU A 14 -2.74 21.57 -11.62
N LYS A 15 -1.64 22.01 -12.22
CA LYS A 15 -0.45 21.18 -12.43
C LYS A 15 0.10 20.67 -11.08
N GLU A 16 0.14 21.54 -10.08
CA GLU A 16 0.56 21.19 -8.74
C GLU A 16 -0.41 20.20 -8.07
N GLN A 17 -1.72 20.37 -8.23
CA GLN A 17 -2.72 19.42 -7.73
C GLN A 17 -2.59 18.03 -8.36
N ILE A 18 -2.36 17.95 -9.68
CA ILE A 18 -2.14 16.68 -10.39
C ILE A 18 -0.86 16.02 -9.87
N LYS A 19 0.24 16.78 -9.77
CA LYS A 19 1.52 16.30 -9.23
C LYS A 19 1.39 15.77 -7.80
N ASN A 20 0.77 16.54 -6.91
CA ASN A 20 0.54 16.14 -5.52
C ASN A 20 -0.31 14.87 -5.43
N SER A 21 -1.30 14.71 -6.31
CA SER A 21 -2.11 13.49 -6.38
C SER A 21 -1.28 12.27 -6.83
N ARG A 22 -0.47 12.42 -7.88
CA ARG A 22 0.47 11.39 -8.34
C ARG A 22 1.43 10.95 -7.22
N ASP A 23 2.06 11.91 -6.56
CA ASP A 23 3.05 11.65 -5.50
C ASP A 23 2.39 10.94 -4.31
N ALA A 24 1.15 11.31 -3.97
CA ALA A 24 0.35 10.60 -2.97
C ALA A 24 0.04 9.15 -3.40
N TYR A 25 -0.31 8.91 -4.67
CA TYR A 25 -0.54 7.55 -5.17
C TYR A 25 0.74 6.70 -5.14
N GLN A 26 1.88 7.27 -5.54
CA GLN A 26 3.17 6.60 -5.46
C GLN A 26 3.55 6.25 -4.02
N ALA A 27 3.42 7.19 -3.09
CA ALA A 27 3.70 6.95 -1.67
C ALA A 27 2.84 5.82 -1.10
N ARG A 28 1.54 5.81 -1.41
CA ARG A 28 0.63 4.74 -0.96
C ARG A 28 0.98 3.39 -1.60
N PHE A 29 1.31 3.37 -2.89
CA PHE A 29 1.75 2.16 -3.58
C PHE A 29 3.03 1.59 -2.95
N ILE A 30 4.05 2.42 -2.73
CA ILE A 30 5.31 2.03 -2.10
C ILE A 30 5.08 1.48 -0.69
N ARG A 31 4.29 2.18 0.14
CA ARG A 31 3.92 1.71 1.48
C ARG A 31 3.28 0.32 1.44
N ASN A 32 2.35 0.08 0.52
CA ASN A 32 1.70 -1.22 0.38
C ASN A 32 2.67 -2.31 -0.08
N GLN A 33 3.64 -2.00 -0.95
CA GLN A 33 4.70 -2.93 -1.32
C GLN A 33 5.56 -3.32 -0.10
N TYR A 34 5.92 -2.36 0.76
CA TYR A 34 6.61 -2.65 2.01
C TYR A 34 5.78 -3.55 2.94
N THR A 35 4.48 -3.27 3.11
CA THR A 35 3.57 -4.13 3.89
C THR A 35 3.52 -5.55 3.33
N ASN A 36 3.43 -5.73 2.02
CA ASN A 36 3.46 -7.05 1.38
C ASN A 36 4.78 -7.77 1.64
N ASN A 37 5.91 -7.08 1.50
CA ASN A 37 7.23 -7.67 1.76
C ASN A 37 7.36 -8.12 3.23
N LEU A 38 6.82 -7.35 4.17
CA LEU A 38 6.78 -7.74 5.58
C LEU A 38 5.90 -8.97 5.81
N ILE A 39 4.72 -9.06 5.18
CA ILE A 39 3.86 -10.24 5.24
C ILE A 39 4.60 -11.47 4.71
N ILE A 40 5.30 -11.35 3.57
CA ILE A 40 6.08 -12.45 2.98
C ILE A 40 7.21 -12.87 3.93
N ALA A 41 7.98 -11.92 4.46
CA ALA A 41 9.08 -12.20 5.39
C ALA A 41 8.58 -12.91 6.67
N LEU A 42 7.50 -12.40 7.28
CA LEU A 42 6.89 -13.04 8.45
C LEU A 42 6.32 -14.42 8.14
N SER A 43 5.76 -14.61 6.94
CA SER A 43 5.25 -15.92 6.50
C SER A 43 6.38 -16.94 6.34
N LEU A 44 7.56 -16.51 5.86
CA LEU A 44 8.75 -17.36 5.80
C LEU A 44 9.26 -17.70 7.21
N ILE A 45 9.36 -16.71 8.10
CA ILE A 45 9.73 -16.94 9.51
C ILE A 45 8.77 -17.94 10.15
N LEU A 46 7.45 -17.74 10.00
CA LEU A 46 6.43 -18.62 10.53
C LEU A 46 6.58 -20.06 10.01
N LYS A 47 6.84 -20.25 8.71
CA LYS A 47 7.11 -21.57 8.13
C LYS A 47 8.34 -22.23 8.78
N VAL A 48 9.41 -21.49 9.00
CA VAL A 48 10.62 -22.00 9.69
C VAL A 48 10.29 -22.36 11.13
N LEU A 49 9.57 -21.51 11.87
CA LEU A 49 9.16 -21.79 13.26
C LEU A 49 8.32 -23.08 13.33
N ILE A 50 7.34 -23.25 12.44
CA ILE A 50 6.50 -24.46 12.38
C ILE A 50 7.31 -25.69 11.99
N ALA A 51 8.26 -25.57 11.06
CA ALA A 51 9.11 -26.68 10.68
C ALA A 51 9.98 -27.15 11.86
N VAL A 52 10.59 -26.22 12.60
CA VAL A 52 11.41 -26.52 13.78
C VAL A 52 10.59 -27.17 14.89
N THR A 53 9.37 -26.70 15.14
CA THR A 53 8.48 -27.30 16.15
C THR A 53 7.90 -28.66 15.73
N GLY A 54 7.52 -28.81 14.46
CA GLY A 54 6.88 -30.03 13.95
C GLY A 54 7.83 -31.20 13.68
N THR A 55 9.10 -30.92 13.38
CA THR A 55 10.11 -31.96 13.05
C THR A 55 11.00 -32.34 14.22
N SER A 56 11.05 -31.55 15.29
CA SER A 56 11.94 -31.84 16.42
C SER A 56 11.37 -32.89 17.37
N PRO A 57 12.11 -34.00 17.63
CA PRO A 57 11.71 -35.04 18.60
C PRO A 57 11.48 -34.50 20.01
N ALA A 58 12.08 -33.37 20.34
CA ALA A 58 12.00 -32.75 21.65
C ALA A 58 10.65 -32.11 22.00
N PHE A 59 9.83 -31.77 20.99
CA PHE A 59 8.44 -31.37 21.24
C PHE A 59 7.49 -32.56 21.36
N LYS A 60 7.95 -33.77 20.99
CA LYS A 60 7.19 -35.02 21.13
C LYS A 60 7.49 -35.72 22.45
N ASP A 61 8.62 -35.41 23.08
CA ASP A 61 9.04 -36.03 24.34
C ASP A 61 8.55 -35.23 25.55
N ALA A 62 7.37 -35.58 26.06
CA ALA A 62 6.73 -34.94 27.21
C ALA A 62 7.53 -35.03 28.52
N LYS A 63 8.61 -35.82 28.56
CA LYS A 63 9.42 -36.08 29.76
C LYS A 63 10.57 -35.10 29.95
N ASN A 64 10.97 -34.33 28.93
CA ASN A 64 12.05 -33.35 29.04
C ASN A 64 11.70 -32.02 28.35
N PRO A 65 11.08 -31.06 29.06
CA PRO A 65 10.65 -29.78 28.50
C PRO A 65 11.80 -28.86 28.04
N TRP A 66 13.04 -29.22 28.36
CA TRP A 66 14.26 -28.50 27.94
C TRP A 66 14.95 -29.13 26.73
N ALA A 67 14.46 -30.28 26.24
CA ALA A 67 15.02 -30.92 25.05
C ALA A 67 14.76 -30.10 23.78
N ALA A 68 13.82 -29.14 23.82
CA ALA A 68 13.40 -28.34 22.68
C ALA A 68 14.62 -27.74 21.94
N PRO A 69 14.59 -27.66 20.60
CA PRO A 69 15.69 -27.13 19.82
C PRO A 69 16.03 -25.72 20.31
N LEU A 70 17.32 -25.47 20.53
CA LEU A 70 17.88 -24.23 21.06
C LEU A 70 17.64 -23.95 22.56
N GLY A 71 17.15 -24.92 23.35
CA GLY A 71 16.98 -24.78 24.80
C GLY A 71 15.81 -23.86 25.22
N VAL A 72 14.88 -23.61 24.30
CA VAL A 72 13.74 -22.71 24.48
C VAL A 72 12.47 -23.54 24.74
N SER A 73 11.71 -23.24 25.80
CA SER A 73 10.53 -24.03 26.17
C SER A 73 9.48 -24.11 25.05
N ALA A 74 8.70 -25.20 25.03
CA ALA A 74 7.66 -25.36 24.02
C ALA A 74 6.60 -24.25 24.02
N SER A 75 6.30 -23.68 25.20
CA SER A 75 5.40 -22.54 25.35
C SER A 75 5.96 -21.24 24.74
N ALA A 76 7.26 -21.01 24.81
CA ALA A 76 7.89 -19.86 24.16
C ALA A 76 7.82 -19.96 22.63
N TRP A 77 8.00 -21.16 22.06
CA TRP A 77 7.82 -21.39 20.63
C TRP A 77 6.39 -21.17 20.14
N LEU A 78 5.38 -21.66 20.89
CA LEU A 78 3.97 -21.39 20.59
C LEU A 78 3.64 -19.89 20.70
N GLY A 79 4.25 -19.19 21.66
CA GLY A 79 4.14 -17.73 21.80
C GLY A 79 4.69 -16.97 20.58
N LEU A 80 5.84 -17.40 20.04
CA LEU A 80 6.43 -16.82 18.82
C LEU A 80 5.55 -17.06 17.59
N ILE A 81 5.04 -18.28 17.42
CA ILE A 81 4.11 -18.63 16.33
C ILE A 81 2.83 -17.80 16.40
N SER A 82 2.23 -17.69 17.59
CA SER A 82 1.03 -16.87 17.82
C SER A 82 1.28 -15.39 17.51
N THR A 83 2.42 -14.84 17.97
CA THR A 83 2.81 -13.45 17.70
C THR A 83 2.99 -13.19 16.22
N ALA A 84 3.64 -14.12 15.49
CA ALA A 84 3.82 -14.02 14.04
C ALA A 84 2.48 -14.04 13.29
N LEU A 85 1.56 -14.94 13.67
CA LEU A 85 0.21 -15.02 13.10
C LEU A 85 -0.59 -13.73 13.32
N VAL A 86 -0.61 -13.22 14.56
CA VAL A 86 -1.31 -11.95 14.88
C VAL A 86 -0.70 -10.78 14.12
N SER A 87 0.63 -10.73 13.98
CA SER A 87 1.33 -9.69 13.23
C SER A 87 0.99 -9.73 11.74
N ILE A 88 1.00 -10.92 11.14
CA ILE A 88 0.58 -11.13 9.74
C ILE A 88 -0.88 -10.70 9.55
N GLN A 89 -1.79 -11.10 10.44
CA GLN A 89 -3.20 -10.72 10.35
C GLN A 89 -3.40 -9.21 10.42
N ARG A 90 -2.67 -8.51 11.32
CA ARG A 90 -2.71 -7.05 11.41
C ARG A 90 -2.19 -6.39 10.14
N LEU A 91 -1.11 -6.90 9.56
CA LEU A 91 -0.56 -6.38 8.31
C LEU A 91 -1.51 -6.61 7.12
N TYR A 92 -2.21 -7.75 7.05
CA TYR A 92 -3.27 -7.97 6.06
C TYR A 92 -4.44 -7.01 6.20
N ASN A 93 -4.80 -6.61 7.42
CA ASN A 93 -5.84 -5.61 7.66
C ASN A 93 -5.38 -4.18 7.27
N ILE A 94 -4.08 -3.89 7.38
CA ILE A 94 -3.47 -2.61 7.00
C ILE A 94 -3.17 -2.55 5.50
N GLN A 95 -2.94 -3.69 4.87
CA GLN A 95 -2.73 -3.80 3.43
C GLN A 95 -3.97 -3.25 2.73
N GLU A 96 -3.87 -2.01 2.23
CA GLU A 96 -4.97 -1.45 1.46
C GLU A 96 -5.15 -2.32 0.21
N LYS A 97 -6.39 -2.78 -0.06
CA LYS A 97 -6.74 -3.56 -1.25
C LYS A 97 -6.64 -2.69 -2.51
N ILE A 98 -5.43 -2.41 -2.95
CA ILE A 98 -5.19 -1.37 -3.96
C ILE A 98 -4.32 -1.89 -5.09
N ALA A 99 -4.88 -2.88 -5.79
CA ALA A 99 -4.40 -3.26 -7.12
C ALA A 99 -4.51 -2.11 -8.15
N PHE A 100 -5.13 -0.98 -7.80
CA PHE A 100 -5.51 0.07 -8.75
C PHE A 100 -4.61 1.33 -8.77
N TYR A 101 -3.79 1.60 -7.74
CA TYR A 101 -2.94 2.82 -7.75
C TYR A 101 -1.98 2.95 -8.94
N PRO A 102 -1.38 1.87 -9.48
CA PRO A 102 -0.53 1.99 -10.67
C PRO A 102 -1.23 2.68 -11.85
N ALA A 103 -2.51 2.39 -12.10
CA ALA A 103 -3.26 3.02 -13.18
C ALA A 103 -3.49 4.51 -12.95
N TYR A 104 -3.69 4.94 -11.69
CA TYR A 104 -3.85 6.36 -11.34
C TYR A 104 -2.54 7.14 -11.36
N ILE A 105 -1.41 6.47 -11.09
CA ILE A 105 -0.07 7.07 -11.26
C ILE A 105 0.17 7.37 -12.73
N VAL A 106 0.00 6.37 -13.61
CA VAL A 106 0.16 6.52 -15.07
C VAL A 106 -0.77 7.60 -15.61
N LYS A 107 -2.05 7.57 -15.26
CA LYS A 107 -3.01 8.59 -15.70
C LYS A 107 -2.66 9.99 -15.21
N ALA A 108 -2.10 10.15 -14.01
CA ALA A 108 -1.65 11.44 -13.53
C ALA A 108 -0.37 11.92 -14.23
N GLU A 109 0.50 11.01 -14.67
CA GLU A 109 1.68 11.31 -15.51
C GLU A 109 1.26 11.78 -16.91
N GLU A 110 0.33 11.05 -17.55
CA GLU A 110 -0.29 11.45 -18.83
C GLU A 110 -0.87 12.86 -18.74
N LEU A 111 -1.66 13.15 -17.69
CA LEU A 111 -2.23 14.48 -17.50
C LEU A 111 -1.18 15.58 -17.29
N LEU A 112 -0.02 15.27 -16.71
CA LEU A 112 1.08 16.23 -16.56
C LEU A 112 1.80 16.48 -17.88
N GLU A 113 1.92 15.46 -18.73
CA GLU A 113 2.47 15.57 -20.08
C GLU A 113 1.55 16.41 -20.98
N ASP A 114 0.25 16.07 -21.01
CA ASP A 114 -0.79 16.83 -21.71
C ASP A 114 -0.79 18.29 -21.24
N PHE A 115 -0.64 18.52 -19.94
CA PHE A 115 -0.58 19.87 -19.38
C PHE A 115 0.59 20.71 -19.93
N ASN A 116 1.74 20.09 -20.21
CA ASN A 116 2.89 20.79 -20.78
C ASN A 116 2.69 21.11 -22.26
N ALA A 117 1.79 20.40 -22.95
CA ALA A 117 1.45 20.59 -24.35
C ALA A 117 0.28 21.57 -24.57
N ILE A 118 -0.35 22.08 -23.51
CA ILE A 118 -1.50 22.99 -23.61
C ILE A 118 -1.11 24.28 -24.34
N THR A 119 -1.83 24.56 -25.42
CA THR A 119 -1.71 25.79 -26.22
C THR A 119 -2.97 26.65 -26.17
N ASN A 120 -4.10 26.10 -25.73
CA ASN A 120 -5.40 26.78 -25.72
C ASN A 120 -6.28 26.42 -24.50
N GLN A 121 -7.39 27.17 -24.36
CA GLN A 121 -8.32 27.04 -23.24
C GLN A 121 -9.12 25.73 -23.26
N GLU A 122 -9.45 25.20 -24.44
CA GLU A 122 -10.24 23.97 -24.58
C GLU A 122 -9.46 22.73 -24.10
N GLU A 123 -8.17 22.66 -24.44
CA GLU A 123 -7.24 21.64 -23.96
C GLU A 123 -7.12 21.65 -22.43
N LEU A 124 -7.03 22.84 -21.84
CA LEU A 124 -7.01 22.99 -20.38
C LEU A 124 -8.30 22.48 -19.72
N GLU A 125 -9.45 22.79 -20.29
CA GLU A 125 -10.73 22.32 -19.78
C GLU A 125 -10.89 20.81 -19.93
N SER A 126 -10.34 20.22 -21.00
CA SER A 126 -10.22 18.78 -21.17
C SER A 126 -9.38 18.14 -20.05
N VAL A 127 -8.17 18.64 -19.81
CA VAL A 127 -7.29 18.13 -18.73
C VAL A 127 -7.96 18.27 -17.36
N ARG A 128 -8.63 19.39 -17.09
CA ARG A 128 -9.43 19.57 -15.85
C ARG A 128 -10.53 18.53 -15.72
N LYS A 129 -11.28 18.28 -16.79
CA LYS A 129 -12.36 17.29 -16.78
C LYS A 129 -11.83 15.89 -16.52
N GLN A 130 -10.75 15.51 -17.20
CA GLN A 130 -10.10 14.22 -17.03
C GLN A 130 -9.53 14.04 -15.62
N PHE A 131 -8.92 15.08 -15.05
CA PHE A 131 -8.44 15.05 -13.66
C PHE A 131 -9.59 14.88 -12.65
N ARG A 132 -10.71 15.61 -12.83
CA ARG A 132 -11.90 15.43 -11.98
C ARG A 132 -12.47 14.02 -12.09
N GLN A 133 -12.54 13.46 -13.30
CA GLN A 133 -13.02 12.11 -13.52
C GLN A 133 -12.09 11.07 -12.87
N MET A 134 -10.78 11.23 -13.02
CA MET A 134 -9.79 10.38 -12.34
C MET A 134 -10.00 10.36 -10.82
N ARG A 135 -10.20 11.54 -10.21
CA ARG A 135 -10.45 11.69 -8.77
C ARG A 135 -11.78 11.07 -8.33
N ALA A 136 -12.83 11.19 -9.15
CA ALA A 136 -14.13 10.57 -8.89
C ALA A 136 -14.03 9.04 -8.97
N ASP A 137 -13.39 8.52 -10.01
CA ASP A 137 -13.15 7.08 -10.20
C ASP A 137 -12.32 6.51 -9.03
N GLU A 138 -11.31 7.25 -8.57
CA GLU A 138 -10.51 6.87 -7.41
C GLU A 138 -11.38 6.80 -6.14
N ALA A 139 -12.22 7.80 -5.89
CA ALA A 139 -13.09 7.83 -4.72
C ALA A 139 -14.08 6.64 -4.68
N LEU A 140 -14.53 6.17 -5.84
CA LEU A 140 -15.39 4.98 -5.97
C LEU A 140 -14.63 3.68 -5.73
N LYS A 141 -13.38 3.58 -6.18
CA LYS A 141 -12.56 2.37 -6.07
C LYS A 141 -11.78 2.28 -4.77
N ARG A 142 -11.60 3.41 -4.05
CA ARG A 142 -11.06 3.38 -2.69
C ARG A 142 -11.91 2.41 -1.88
N PRO A 143 -11.32 1.31 -1.35
CA PRO A 143 -12.02 0.51 -0.37
C PRO A 143 -12.43 1.49 0.73
N ILE A 144 -13.71 1.48 1.05
CA ILE A 144 -14.34 2.37 2.01
C ILE A 144 -13.44 2.40 3.26
N GLU A 145 -12.70 3.50 3.47
CA GLU A 145 -11.97 3.78 4.73
C GLU A 145 -12.97 3.96 5.89
N ARG A 146 -14.29 3.84 5.66
CA ARG A 146 -15.28 3.71 6.73
C ARG A 146 -15.20 2.30 7.30
N SER A 147 -14.48 2.17 8.39
CA SER A 147 -15.09 2.08 9.74
C SER A 147 -14.10 1.39 10.67
N ASN A 148 -13.32 2.18 11.38
CA ASN A 148 -12.94 1.94 12.76
C ASN A 148 -12.89 3.32 13.42
N ILE A 149 -14.08 3.80 13.82
CA ILE A 149 -14.25 4.63 15.01
C ILE A 149 -14.33 3.64 16.17
#